data_AF-A0A7K8G3B4-F1
#
_entry.id   AF-A0A7K8G3B4-F1
#
_cell.length_a   1.000
_cell.length_b   1.000
_cell.length_c   1.000
_cell.angle_alpha   90.00
_cell.angle_beta   90.00
_cell.angle_gamma   90.00
#
_symmetry.space_group_name_H-M   'P 1'
#
loop_
_entity.id
_entity.type
_entity.pdbx_description
1 polymer ?
#
loop_
_entity_poly.entity_id
_entity_poly.type
_entity_poly.pdbx_seq_one_letter_code
_entity_poly.pdbx_strand_id
1 'polypeptide(L)'
;AEMAAARLSGTENRLVSLPLSRIRVIMKSSPEELFVQYLATYSYKHGRGKEKNALTYTDLSHTAEECETFQFLADILPKKILASKYLKMLEKEKRDGEVREDNDEDEEEEEEDE
;
A
#
# COMPACT_ATOMS: atom_id res chain seq x y z
N ALA A 1 -27.43 -8.39 37.69
CA ALA A 1 -26.18 -7.66 37.42
C ALA A 1 -25.12 -8.69 37.08
N GLU A 2 -25.04 -9.02 35.80
CA GLU A 2 -24.11 -9.99 35.22
C GLU A 2 -23.05 -9.16 34.50
N MET A 3 -21.87 -9.04 35.12
CA MET A 3 -20.73 -8.31 34.56
C MET A 3 -19.87 -9.29 33.77
N ALA A 4 -19.93 -9.11 32.45
CA ALA A 4 -19.00 -9.66 31.49
C ALA A 4 -17.55 -9.26 31.82
N ALA A 5 -16.66 -10.24 31.87
CA ALA A 5 -15.22 -10.01 31.72
C ALA A 5 -14.64 -11.22 30.97
N ALA A 6 -14.94 -11.27 29.67
CA ALA A 6 -14.27 -12.15 28.73
C ALA A 6 -12.78 -11.78 28.69
N ARG A 7 -11.99 -12.62 29.34
CA ARG A 7 -10.52 -12.79 29.26
C ARG A 7 -9.85 -12.08 28.08
N LEU A 8 -9.32 -10.88 28.33
CA LEU A 8 -8.23 -10.29 27.54
C LEU A 8 -6.91 -10.91 28.02
N SER A 9 -6.51 -12.04 27.44
CA SER A 9 -5.23 -12.70 27.78
C SER A 9 -4.79 -13.58 26.61
N GLY A 10 -4.37 -12.97 25.49
CA GLY A 10 -4.04 -13.75 24.30
C GLY A 10 -2.96 -13.20 23.38
N THR A 11 -2.36 -12.03 23.64
CA THR A 11 -1.53 -11.36 22.63
C THR A 11 -0.16 -10.87 23.08
N GLU A 12 0.19 -10.88 24.37
CA GLU A 12 1.47 -10.29 24.82
C GLU A 12 2.68 -11.25 24.79
N ASN A 13 2.49 -12.56 24.60
CA ASN A 13 3.58 -13.54 24.76
C ASN A 13 4.22 -14.04 23.45
N ARG A 14 3.79 -13.55 22.28
CA ARG A 14 4.37 -14.01 21.00
C ARG A 14 5.73 -13.37 20.71
N LEU A 15 5.98 -12.18 21.23
CA LEU A 15 7.28 -11.49 21.08
C LEU A 15 8.41 -12.19 21.86
N VAL A 16 8.08 -12.85 22.97
CA VAL A 16 9.04 -13.59 23.80
C VAL A 16 9.27 -15.04 23.35
N SER A 17 8.49 -15.56 22.39
CA SER A 17 8.67 -16.91 21.85
C SER A 17 9.58 -16.96 20.62
N LEU A 18 9.92 -15.80 20.05
CA LEU A 18 10.78 -15.72 18.88
C LEU A 18 12.24 -15.59 19.34
N PRO A 19 13.20 -16.27 18.67
CA PRO A 19 14.60 -16.17 19.02
C PRO A 19 15.11 -14.74 18.74
N LEU A 20 15.12 -13.90 19.78
CA LEU A 20 15.55 -12.50 19.75
C LEU A 20 16.95 -12.32 19.15
N SER A 21 17.82 -13.32 19.32
CA SER A 21 19.14 -13.37 18.69
C SER A 21 19.06 -13.38 17.16
N ARG A 22 18.18 -14.20 16.59
CA ARG A 22 17.98 -14.30 15.14
C ARG A 22 17.29 -13.06 14.59
N ILE A 23 16.28 -12.53 15.29
CA ILE A 23 15.64 -11.25 14.94
C ILE A 23 16.68 -10.13 14.91
N ARG A 24 17.51 -10.01 15.95
CA ARG A 24 18.55 -8.98 16.03
C ARG A 24 19.58 -9.10 14.91
N VAL A 25 20.00 -10.31 14.54
CA VAL A 25 20.94 -10.53 13.43
C VAL A 25 20.31 -10.08 12.12
N ILE A 26 19.08 -10.51 11.81
CA ILE A 26 18.42 -10.18 10.54
C ILE A 26 18.15 -8.67 10.45
N MET A 27 17.67 -8.04 11.53
CA MET A 27 17.47 -6.58 11.57
C MET A 27 18.77 -5.78 11.38
N LYS A 28 19.92 -6.35 11.72
CA LYS A 28 21.23 -5.69 11.56
C LYS A 28 21.89 -5.98 10.21
N SER A 29 21.59 -7.11 9.58
CA SER A 29 22.29 -7.56 8.37
C SER A 29 21.57 -7.23 7.08
N SER A 30 20.23 -7.23 7.08
CA SER A 30 19.43 -7.05 5.84
C SER A 30 18.05 -6.40 6.10
N PRO A 31 17.96 -5.24 6.77
CA PRO A 31 16.68 -4.57 7.00
C PRO A 31 15.98 -4.19 5.68
N GLU A 32 16.72 -3.89 4.62
CA GLU A 32 16.18 -3.53 3.31
C GLU A 32 15.52 -4.74 2.61
N GLU A 33 16.13 -5.92 2.70
CA GLU A 33 15.58 -7.15 2.10
C GLU A 33 14.25 -7.54 2.77
N LEU A 34 14.21 -7.46 4.10
CA LEU A 34 12.97 -7.69 4.86
C LEU A 34 11.91 -6.64 4.54
N PHE A 35 12.31 -5.39 4.37
CA PHE A 35 11.38 -4.32 4.02
C PHE A 35 10.74 -4.58 2.65
N VAL A 36 11.55 -4.88 1.63
CA VAL A 36 11.05 -5.18 0.27
C VAL A 36 10.16 -6.42 0.29
N GLN A 37 10.55 -7.48 1.02
CA GLN A 37 9.72 -8.67 1.17
C GLN A 37 8.39 -8.36 1.86
N TYR A 38 8.42 -7.55 2.92
CA TYR A 38 7.23 -7.15 3.66
C TYR A 38 6.30 -6.31 2.80
N LEU A 39 6.82 -5.30 2.11
CA LEU A 39 6.08 -4.45 1.18
C LEU A 39 5.40 -5.30 0.10
N ALA A 40 6.17 -6.15 -0.60
CA ALA A 40 5.63 -7.02 -1.66
C ALA A 40 4.54 -7.98 -1.13
N THR A 41 4.77 -8.59 0.03
CA THR A 41 3.79 -9.51 0.64
C THR A 41 2.53 -8.77 1.13
N TYR A 42 2.70 -7.57 1.66
CA TYR A 42 1.60 -6.75 2.15
C TYR A 42 0.74 -6.29 0.97
N SER A 43 1.36 -5.70 -0.06
CA SER A 43 0.68 -5.25 -1.28
C SER A 43 -0.02 -6.39 -2.01
N TYR A 44 0.60 -7.57 -2.11
CA TYR A 44 -0.03 -8.73 -2.74
C TYR A 44 -1.29 -9.21 -1.99
N LYS A 45 -1.29 -9.10 -0.66
CA LYS A 45 -2.40 -9.57 0.19
C LYS A 45 -3.56 -8.58 0.30
N HIS A 46 -3.27 -7.28 0.23
CA HIS A 46 -4.25 -6.22 0.45
C HIS A 46 -4.67 -5.53 -0.86
N GLY A 47 -3.88 -5.68 -1.93
CA GLY A 47 -4.28 -5.31 -3.28
C GLY A 47 -5.07 -6.41 -3.99
N ARG A 48 -5.28 -6.24 -5.30
CA ARG A 48 -5.96 -7.19 -6.19
C ARG A 48 -5.05 -8.33 -6.65
N GLY A 49 -3.77 -8.29 -6.29
CA GLY A 49 -2.79 -9.28 -6.71
C GLY A 49 -3.12 -10.73 -6.36
N LYS A 50 -3.91 -10.98 -5.30
CA LYS A 50 -4.39 -12.33 -4.96
C LYS A 50 -5.39 -12.90 -5.98
N GLU A 51 -6.19 -12.04 -6.62
CA GLU A 51 -7.17 -12.44 -7.63
C GLU A 51 -6.48 -12.74 -8.95
N LYS A 52 -5.53 -11.87 -9.33
CA LYS A 52 -4.73 -11.99 -10.56
C LYS A 52 -3.52 -12.93 -10.43
N ASN A 53 -3.27 -13.49 -9.24
CA ASN A 53 -2.05 -14.23 -8.87
C ASN A 53 -0.74 -13.55 -9.28
N ALA A 54 -0.74 -12.21 -9.36
CA ALA A 54 0.39 -11.40 -9.80
C ALA A 54 0.44 -10.10 -8.99
N LEU A 55 1.63 -9.67 -8.59
CA LEU A 55 1.82 -8.38 -7.94
C LEU A 55 2.07 -7.31 -9.02
N THR A 56 1.19 -6.32 -9.11
CA THR A 56 1.29 -5.24 -10.10
C THR A 56 1.78 -3.93 -9.47
N TYR A 57 2.18 -2.98 -10.31
CA TYR A 57 2.54 -1.64 -9.85
C TYR A 57 1.36 -0.92 -9.16
N THR A 58 0.14 -1.15 -9.64
CA THR A 58 -1.08 -0.57 -9.05
C THR A 58 -1.23 -1.02 -7.60
N ASP A 59 -0.99 -2.30 -7.28
CA ASP A 59 -1.03 -2.79 -5.90
C ASP A 59 -0.02 -2.09 -4.99
N LEU A 60 1.21 -1.86 -5.49
CA LEU A 60 2.28 -1.18 -4.74
C LEU A 60 1.98 0.30 -4.50
N SER A 61 1.53 1.02 -5.53
CA SER A 61 1.19 2.44 -5.42
C SER A 61 -0.03 2.68 -4.52
N HIS A 62 -1.07 1.85 -4.60
CA HIS A 62 -2.18 1.91 -3.64
C HIS A 62 -1.74 1.64 -2.22
N THR A 63 -0.90 0.63 -2.01
CA THR A 63 -0.37 0.32 -0.66
C THR A 63 0.42 1.51 -0.09
N ALA A 64 1.21 2.20 -0.91
CA ALA A 64 1.99 3.35 -0.48
C ALA A 64 1.12 4.55 -0.09
N GLU A 65 -0.03 4.73 -0.74
CA GLU A 65 -0.92 5.86 -0.49
C GLU A 65 -1.89 5.62 0.69
N GLU A 66 -2.47 4.43 0.76
CA GLU A 66 -3.54 4.10 1.71
C GLU A 66 -3.02 3.63 3.07
N CYS A 67 -1.78 3.14 3.14
CA CYS A 67 -1.22 2.58 4.36
C CYS A 67 -0.28 3.57 5.06
N GLU A 68 -0.63 3.97 6.29
CA GLU A 68 0.16 4.89 7.12
C GLU A 68 1.64 4.48 7.24
N THR A 69 1.93 3.18 7.35
CA THR A 69 3.30 2.69 7.48
C THR A 69 4.14 2.85 6.20
N PHE A 70 3.49 3.04 5.06
CA PHE A 70 4.14 3.14 3.74
C PHE A 70 4.01 4.52 3.10
N GLN A 71 3.34 5.49 3.73
CA GLN A 71 3.15 6.84 3.18
C GLN A 71 4.44 7.57 2.81
N PHE A 72 5.57 7.26 3.45
CA PHE A 72 6.87 7.81 3.08
C PHE A 72 7.31 7.43 1.65
N LEU A 73 6.69 6.41 1.05
CA LEU A 73 6.91 6.00 -0.33
C LEU A 73 6.01 6.71 -1.33
N ALA A 74 4.99 7.49 -0.92
CA ALA A 74 4.02 8.07 -1.85
C ALA A 74 4.67 8.97 -2.92
N ASP A 75 5.70 9.73 -2.54
CA ASP A 75 6.45 10.59 -3.47
C ASP A 75 7.40 9.80 -4.39
N ILE A 76 7.75 8.56 -4.01
CA ILE A 76 8.67 7.68 -4.74
C ILE A 76 7.90 6.70 -5.64
N LEU A 77 6.71 6.29 -5.20
CA LEU A 77 5.80 5.35 -5.87
C LEU A 77 4.45 6.04 -6.17
N PRO A 78 4.45 7.05 -7.05
CA PRO A 78 3.21 7.73 -7.42
C PRO A 78 2.25 6.78 -8.14
N LYS A 79 0.94 6.99 -8.01
CA LYS A 79 -0.06 6.30 -8.83
C LYS A 79 0.24 6.51 -10.32
N LYS A 80 0.06 5.45 -11.11
CA LYS A 80 0.24 5.51 -12.56
C LYS A 80 -0.84 6.41 -13.15
N ILE A 81 -0.44 7.40 -13.96
CA ILE A 81 -1.35 8.23 -14.73
C ILE A 81 -1.05 8.06 -16.22
N LEU A 82 -2.09 8.04 -17.05
CA LEU A 82 -1.92 8.01 -18.49
C LEU A 82 -1.38 9.36 -18.99
N ALA A 83 -0.45 9.34 -19.94
CA ALA A 83 0.14 10.57 -20.49
C ALA A 83 -0.93 11.50 -21.07
N SER A 84 -1.99 10.95 -21.69
CA SER A 84 -3.13 11.73 -22.17
C SER A 84 -3.94 12.37 -21.03
N LYS A 85 -4.12 11.68 -19.89
CA LYS A 85 -4.76 12.23 -18.67
C LYS A 85 -3.92 13.40 -18.13
N TYR A 86 -2.60 13.23 -18.06
CA TYR A 86 -1.69 14.28 -17.62
C TYR A 86 -1.67 15.50 -18.56
N LEU A 87 -1.61 15.28 -19.88
CA LEU A 87 -1.68 16.35 -20.88
C LEU A 87 -2.99 17.15 -20.75
N LYS A 88 -4.12 16.45 -20.60
CA LYS A 88 -5.42 17.09 -20.33
C LYS A 88 -5.41 17.90 -19.03
N MET A 89 -4.81 17.38 -17.96
CA MET A 89 -4.66 18.13 -16.70
C MET A 89 -3.84 19.42 -16.88
N LEU A 90 -2.73 19.38 -17.64
CA LEU A 90 -1.93 20.58 -17.93
C LEU A 90 -2.69 21.61 -18.79
N GLU A 91 -3.48 21.14 -19.75
CA GLU A 91 -4.33 22.02 -20.56
C GLU A 91 -5.49 22.61 -19.76
N LYS A 92 -6.00 21.86 -18.77
CA LYS A 92 -7.04 22.28 -17.82
C LYS A 92 -6.46 23.29 -16.83
N GLU A 93 -5.30 23.06 -16.23
CA GLU A 93 -4.62 24.03 -15.34
C GLU A 93 -4.32 25.38 -16.03
N LYS A 94 -3.95 25.35 -17.32
CA LYS A 94 -3.80 26.58 -18.13
C LYS A 94 -5.11 27.31 -18.41
N ARG A 95 -6.25 26.60 -18.35
CA ARG A 95 -7.61 27.15 -18.53
C ARG A 95 -8.26 27.54 -17.20
N ASP A 96 -8.00 26.81 -16.14
CA ASP A 96 -8.73 26.80 -14.86
C ASP A 96 -8.08 27.70 -13.79
N GLY A 97 -7.57 28.86 -14.22
CA GLY A 97 -7.62 30.05 -13.37
C GLY A 97 -9.07 30.44 -12.99
N GLU A 98 -10.08 29.76 -13.54
CA GLU A 98 -11.50 29.86 -13.20
C GLU A 98 -12.07 28.47 -12.85
N VAL A 99 -12.35 28.29 -11.56
CA VAL A 99 -12.89 27.12 -10.82
C VAL A 99 -13.92 26.25 -11.56
N ARG A 100 -13.77 24.90 -11.50
CA ARG A 100 -14.76 23.92 -10.98
C ARG A 100 -14.21 22.48 -10.86
N GLU A 101 -14.50 21.87 -9.70
CA GLU A 101 -14.30 20.46 -9.38
C GLU A 101 -15.25 19.59 -10.21
N ASP A 102 -14.70 18.69 -11.04
CA ASP A 102 -15.45 17.56 -11.56
C ASP A 102 -14.90 16.30 -10.91
N ASN A 103 -15.80 15.59 -10.24
CA ASN A 103 -15.63 14.30 -9.60
C ASN A 103 -15.54 13.23 -10.69
N ASP A 104 -14.34 13.04 -11.24
CA ASP A 104 -14.07 11.93 -12.16
C ASP A 104 -13.85 10.66 -11.33
N GLU A 105 -14.93 9.89 -11.15
CA GLU A 105 -14.87 8.50 -10.65
C GLU A 105 -13.89 7.71 -11.53
N ASP A 106 -12.81 7.21 -10.93
CA ASP A 106 -11.80 6.43 -11.63
C ASP A 106 -12.45 5.14 -12.19
N GLU A 107 -12.71 5.11 -13.49
CA GLU A 107 -12.92 3.88 -14.25
C GLU A 107 -11.61 3.09 -14.19
N GLU A 108 -11.57 2.09 -13.30
CA GLU A 108 -10.51 1.09 -13.31
C GLU A 108 -10.61 0.26 -14.58
N GLU A 109 -9.90 0.67 -15.63
CA GLU A 109 -9.66 -0.18 -16.79
C GLU A 109 -8.82 -1.38 -16.35
N GLU A 110 -9.44 -2.56 -16.38
CA GLU A 110 -8.74 -3.83 -16.23
C GLU A 110 -7.81 -4.03 -17.43
N GLU A 111 -6.53 -3.76 -17.25
CA GLU A 111 -5.50 -4.20 -18.19
C GLU A 111 -5.44 -5.74 -18.12
N GLU A 112 -5.97 -6.39 -19.17
CA GLU A 112 -5.70 -7.79 -19.52
C GLU A 112 -4.28 -7.86 -20.10
N ASP A 113 -3.29 -8.11 -19.24
CA ASP A 113 -1.95 -8.50 -19.71
C ASP A 113 -1.95 -10.02 -20.00
N GLU A 114 -1.77 -10.38 -21.28
CA GLU A 114 -1.51 -11.74 -21.79
C GLU A 114 -0.23 -12.38 -21.22
#